data_AF-A0A2D7FI51-F1
#
_entry.id   AF-A0A2D7FI51-F1
#
_cell.length_a   1.000
_cell.length_b   1.000
_cell.length_c   1.000
_cell.angle_alpha   90.00
_cell.angle_beta   90.00
_cell.angle_gamma   90.00
#
_symmetry.space_group_name_H-M   'P 1'
#
loop_
_entity.id
_entity.type
_entity.pdbx_description
1 polymer ?
#
loop_
_entity_poly.entity_id
_entity_poly.type
_entity_poly.pdbx_seq_one_letter_code
_entity_poly.pdbx_strand_id
1 'polypeptide(L)'
;MPELKISTIDPDRCRDMHDLRTEIDILDYQIIKLLVHRAKYIDRAVTLKQIEGLPARTHDRVAAVLSKVRCNAMQEGIDPELVERIWRELIEWSIVREEKHLPAEI
;
A
#
# COMPACT_ATOMS: atom_id res chain seq x y z
N MET A 1 1.34 -6.01 -18.66
CA MET A 1 1.02 -6.29 -17.24
C MET A 1 -0.28 -7.07 -17.24
N PRO A 2 -0.43 -8.19 -16.51
CA PRO A 2 -1.72 -8.88 -16.49
C PRO A 2 -2.74 -7.95 -15.81
N GLU A 3 -3.93 -7.85 -16.39
CA GLU A 3 -5.05 -7.12 -15.80
C GLU A 3 -5.34 -7.67 -14.41
N LEU A 4 -5.38 -6.79 -13.41
CA LEU A 4 -5.86 -7.15 -12.09
C LEU A 4 -7.39 -7.34 -12.21
N LYS A 5 -7.89 -8.56 -12.10
CA LYS A 5 -9.33 -8.83 -12.10
C LYS A 5 -9.90 -8.49 -10.73
N ILE A 6 -10.31 -7.24 -10.56
CA ILE A 6 -10.65 -6.62 -9.26
C ILE A 6 -11.98 -7.15 -8.69
N SER A 7 -12.92 -7.68 -9.48
CA SER A 7 -14.12 -8.38 -8.98
C SER A 7 -14.68 -9.27 -10.08
N THR A 8 -15.45 -10.30 -9.72
CA THR A 8 -15.97 -11.28 -10.70
C THR A 8 -17.30 -10.84 -11.32
N ILE A 9 -18.04 -9.93 -10.68
CA ILE A 9 -19.30 -9.37 -11.19
C ILE A 9 -19.40 -7.87 -10.88
N ASP A 10 -20.11 -7.14 -11.75
CA ASP A 10 -20.44 -5.72 -11.52
C ASP A 10 -21.24 -5.56 -10.20
N PRO A 11 -20.95 -4.57 -9.32
CA PRO A 11 -21.71 -4.33 -8.10
C PRO A 11 -23.23 -4.29 -8.31
N ASP A 12 -23.71 -3.72 -9.43
CA ASP A 12 -25.15 -3.62 -9.76
C ASP A 12 -25.79 -4.99 -10.05
N ARG A 13 -24.98 -6.05 -10.20
CA ARG A 13 -25.43 -7.44 -10.39
C ARG A 13 -25.52 -8.24 -9.11
N CYS A 14 -25.10 -7.71 -7.97
CA CYS A 14 -25.30 -8.36 -6.68
C CYS A 14 -26.80 -8.39 -6.36
N ARG A 15 -27.39 -9.58 -6.18
CA ARG A 15 -28.85 -9.73 -5.98
C ARG A 15 -29.25 -9.59 -4.51
N ASP A 16 -28.31 -9.84 -3.61
CA ASP A 16 -28.50 -9.76 -2.18
C ASP A 16 -27.18 -9.41 -1.45
N MET A 17 -27.27 -9.29 -0.13
CA MET A 17 -26.11 -9.00 0.72
C MET A 17 -25.08 -10.13 0.77
N HIS A 18 -25.46 -11.37 0.42
CA HIS A 18 -24.53 -12.47 0.38
C HIS A 18 -23.62 -12.34 -0.84
N ASP A 19 -24.20 -12.15 -2.03
CA ASP A 19 -23.46 -11.87 -3.28
C ASP A 19 -22.49 -10.69 -3.07
N LEU A 20 -22.97 -9.58 -2.49
CA LEU A 20 -22.15 -8.38 -2.24
C LEU A 20 -20.96 -8.66 -1.31
N ARG A 21 -21.19 -9.36 -0.19
CA ARG A 21 -20.12 -9.64 0.79
C ARG A 21 -19.08 -10.59 0.21
N THR A 22 -19.48 -11.58 -0.58
CA THR A 22 -18.54 -12.47 -1.25
C THR A 22 -17.61 -11.71 -2.19
N GLU A 23 -18.12 -10.74 -2.95
CA GLU A 23 -17.26 -9.91 -3.81
C GLU A 23 -16.34 -8.98 -3.01
N ILE A 24 -16.80 -8.43 -1.89
CA ILE A 24 -15.96 -7.65 -0.96
C ILE A 24 -14.83 -8.52 -0.37
N ASP A 25 -15.14 -9.73 0.08
CA ASP A 25 -14.13 -10.65 0.64
C ASP A 25 -13.05 -11.00 -0.41
N ILE A 26 -13.45 -11.16 -1.68
CA ILE A 26 -12.53 -11.38 -2.80
C ILE A 26 -11.64 -10.15 -3.01
N LEU A 27 -12.22 -8.95 -3.01
CA LEU A 27 -11.51 -7.67 -3.13
C LEU A 27 -10.48 -7.50 -2.01
N ASP A 28 -10.88 -7.73 -0.76
CA ASP A 28 -10.02 -7.61 0.42
C ASP A 28 -8.85 -8.58 0.34
N TYR A 29 -9.10 -9.82 -0.09
CA TYR A 29 -8.03 -10.79 -0.32
C TYR A 29 -7.03 -10.31 -1.39
N GLN A 30 -7.49 -9.66 -2.45
CA GLN A 30 -6.61 -9.09 -3.47
C GLN A 30 -5.80 -7.91 -2.94
N ILE A 31 -6.40 -7.02 -2.13
CA ILE A 31 -5.71 -5.94 -1.45
C ILE A 31 -4.58 -6.51 -0.59
N ILE A 32 -4.84 -7.56 0.20
CA ILE A 32 -3.83 -8.24 1.01
C ILE A 32 -2.69 -8.78 0.13
N LYS A 33 -2.99 -9.40 -1.01
CA LYS A 33 -1.95 -9.88 -1.94
C LYS A 33 -1.10 -8.75 -2.50
N LEU A 34 -1.71 -7.60 -2.83
CA LEU A 34 -0.97 -6.41 -3.27
C LEU A 34 -0.07 -5.87 -2.16
N LEU A 35 -0.55 -5.84 -0.91
CA LEU A 35 0.25 -5.42 0.25
C LEU A 35 1.44 -6.36 0.49
N VAL A 36 1.25 -7.68 0.37
CA VAL A 36 2.36 -8.65 0.42
C VAL A 36 3.38 -8.38 -0.69
N HIS A 37 2.92 -8.08 -1.91
CA HIS A 37 3.83 -7.75 -3.01
C HIS A 37 4.57 -6.43 -2.75
N ARG A 38 3.88 -5.40 -2.24
CA ARG A 38 4.49 -4.13 -1.80
C ARG A 38 5.56 -4.37 -0.74
N ALA A 39 5.31 -5.22 0.26
CA ALA A 39 6.27 -5.54 1.30
C ALA A 39 7.57 -6.15 0.74
N LYS A 40 7.51 -6.96 -0.33
CA LYS A 40 8.70 -7.47 -1.01
C LYS A 40 9.57 -6.36 -1.61
N TYR A 41 8.97 -5.27 -2.10
CA TYR A 41 9.74 -4.11 -2.55
C TYR A 41 10.40 -3.37 -1.38
N ILE A 42 9.75 -3.32 -0.22
CA ILE A 42 10.36 -2.78 1.00
C ILE A 42 11.55 -3.63 1.44
N ASP A 43 11.42 -4.96 1.42
CA ASP A 43 12.52 -5.88 1.71
C ASP A 43 13.70 -5.64 0.74
N ARG A 44 13.42 -5.40 -0.55
CA ARG A 44 14.46 -5.02 -1.50
C ARG A 44 15.06 -3.65 -1.20
N ALA A 45 14.25 -2.69 -0.77
CA ALA A 45 14.71 -1.35 -0.39
C ALA A 45 15.71 -1.41 0.77
N VAL A 46 15.50 -2.28 1.77
CA VAL A 46 16.48 -2.52 2.84
C VAL A 46 17.86 -2.83 2.27
N THR A 47 17.95 -3.79 1.34
CA THR A 47 19.22 -4.18 0.73
C THR A 47 19.88 -3.02 -0.01
N LEU A 48 19.11 -2.23 -0.75
CA LEU A 48 19.63 -1.06 -1.48
C LEU A 48 20.12 0.02 -0.53
N LYS A 49 19.34 0.30 0.52
CA LYS A 49 19.70 1.29 1.55
C LYS A 49 20.95 0.92 2.32
N GLN A 50 21.17 -0.37 2.61
CA GLN A 50 22.44 -0.84 3.20
C GLN A 50 23.64 -0.56 2.29
N ILE A 51 23.49 -0.80 0.98
CA ILE A 51 24.55 -0.55 -0.02
C ILE A 51 24.83 0.96 -0.14
N GLU A 52 23.79 1.78 -0.13
CA GLU A 52 23.88 3.22 -0.34
C GLU A 52 24.10 4.02 0.96
N GLY A 53 24.08 3.37 2.12
CA GLY A 53 24.19 4.04 3.43
C GLY A 53 23.00 4.94 3.77
N LEU A 54 21.80 4.59 3.31
CA LEU A 54 20.59 5.38 3.49
C LEU A 54 19.79 4.94 4.74
N PRO A 55 19.13 5.88 5.44
CA PRO A 55 18.31 5.57 6.59
C PRO A 55 16.97 4.93 6.23
N ALA A 56 16.35 4.26 7.21
CA ALA A 56 15.00 3.71 7.08
C ALA A 56 13.98 4.81 6.74
N ARG A 57 14.03 5.93 7.47
CA ARG A 57 13.18 7.08 7.23
C ARG A 57 13.90 8.14 6.40
N THR A 58 13.26 8.56 5.30
CA THR A 58 13.68 9.72 4.51
C THR A 58 12.49 10.67 4.39
N HIS A 59 12.53 11.80 5.08
CA HIS A 59 11.40 12.74 5.20
C HIS A 59 10.84 13.19 3.85
N ASP A 60 11.72 13.57 2.92
CA ASP A 60 11.32 13.98 1.56
C ASP A 60 10.62 12.84 0.80
N ARG A 61 11.10 11.60 0.99
CA ARG A 61 10.48 10.44 0.36
C ARG A 61 9.08 10.19 0.92
N VAL A 62 8.90 10.29 2.23
CA VAL A 62 7.59 10.14 2.90
C VAL A 62 6.62 11.19 2.38
N ALA A 63 7.03 12.47 2.37
CA ALA A 63 6.21 13.57 1.85
C ALA A 63 5.80 13.33 0.38
N ALA A 64 6.75 12.89 -0.46
CA ALA A 64 6.48 12.58 -1.86
C ALA A 64 5.50 11.39 -2.04
N VAL A 65 5.59 10.33 -1.22
CA VAL A 65 4.59 9.24 -1.24
C VAL A 65 3.21 9.79 -0.92
N LEU A 66 3.08 10.53 0.17
CA LEU A 66 1.80 11.04 0.67
C LEU A 66 1.15 12.00 -0.34
N SER A 67 1.93 12.92 -0.91
CA SER A 67 1.44 13.81 -1.97
C SER A 67 0.93 13.03 -3.18
N LYS A 68 1.64 11.97 -3.59
CA LYS A 68 1.25 11.16 -4.76
C LYS A 68 -0.04 10.39 -4.51
N VAL A 69 -0.18 9.76 -3.35
CA VAL A 69 -1.38 8.95 -3.05
C VAL A 69 -2.61 9.83 -2.85
N ARG A 70 -2.47 11.04 -2.30
CA ARG A 70 -3.55 12.03 -2.27
C ARG A 70 -4.00 12.44 -3.68
N CYS A 71 -3.05 12.73 -4.56
CA CYS A 71 -3.36 13.09 -5.95
C CYS A 71 -4.10 11.95 -6.65
N ASN A 72 -3.59 10.72 -6.54
CA ASN A 72 -4.25 9.55 -7.10
C ASN A 72 -5.65 9.34 -6.52
N ALA A 73 -5.83 9.52 -5.20
CA ALA A 73 -7.15 9.41 -4.55
C ALA A 73 -8.17 10.37 -5.17
N MET A 74 -7.78 11.63 -5.38
CA MET A 74 -8.63 12.63 -6.03
C MET A 74 -8.98 12.24 -7.47
N GLN A 75 -8.04 11.67 -8.22
CA GLN A 75 -8.26 11.24 -9.60
C GLN A 75 -9.22 10.05 -9.69
N GLU A 76 -9.15 9.12 -8.75
CA GLU A 76 -10.01 7.93 -8.68
C GLU A 76 -11.34 8.19 -7.95
N GLY A 77 -11.57 9.42 -7.47
CA GLY A 77 -12.83 9.81 -6.81
C GLY A 77 -13.01 9.26 -5.39
N ILE A 78 -11.93 8.85 -4.72
CA ILE A 78 -11.94 8.43 -3.31
C ILE A 78 -11.43 9.55 -2.40
N ASP A 79 -11.95 9.63 -1.17
CA ASP A 79 -11.54 10.63 -0.18
C ASP A 79 -10.01 10.62 0.05
N PRO A 80 -9.28 11.71 -0.31
CA PRO A 80 -7.83 11.77 -0.14
C PRO A 80 -7.41 11.73 1.34
N GLU A 81 -8.24 12.14 2.29
CA GLU A 81 -7.92 12.07 3.72
C GLU A 81 -7.96 10.64 4.24
N LEU A 82 -8.94 9.84 3.81
CA LEU A 82 -8.96 8.40 4.07
C LEU A 82 -7.71 7.71 3.51
N VAL A 83 -7.39 7.93 2.23
CA VAL A 83 -6.24 7.28 1.58
C VAL A 83 -4.93 7.67 2.26
N GLU A 84 -4.74 8.94 2.60
CA GLU A 84 -3.54 9.39 3.30
C GLU A 84 -3.37 8.71 4.65
N ARG A 85 -4.43 8.59 5.46
CA ARG A 85 -4.37 7.91 6.76
C ARG A 85 -3.93 6.46 6.62
N ILE A 86 -4.51 5.72 5.68
CA ILE A 86 -4.09 4.34 5.38
C ILE A 86 -2.61 4.29 4.98
N TRP A 87 -2.17 5.22 4.12
CA TRP A 87 -0.78 5.22 3.67
C TRP A 87 0.22 5.59 4.74
N ARG A 88 -0.14 6.45 5.69
CA ARG A 88 0.70 6.76 6.86
C ARG A 88 0.98 5.49 7.67
N GLU A 89 -0.05 4.71 7.99
CA GLU A 89 0.12 3.42 8.68
C GLU A 89 1.02 2.46 7.91
N LEU A 90 0.83 2.34 6.59
CA LEU A 90 1.67 1.49 5.74
C LEU A 90 3.13 1.95 5.69
N ILE A 91 3.38 3.27 5.70
CA ILE A 91 4.72 3.86 5.70
C ILE A 91 5.40 3.58 7.04
N GLU A 92 4.74 3.86 8.16
CA GLU A 92 5.31 3.64 9.49
C GLU A 92 5.63 2.15 9.73
N TRP A 93 4.71 1.26 9.33
CA TRP A 93 4.99 -0.18 9.37
C TRP A 93 6.21 -0.57 8.52
N SER A 94 6.38 0.06 7.35
CA SER A 94 7.53 -0.19 6.47
C SER A 94 8.83 0.28 7.13
N ILE A 95 8.85 1.47 7.73
CA ILE A 95 10.02 2.03 8.42
C ILE A 95 10.44 1.11 9.58
N VAL A 96 9.50 0.72 10.45
CA VAL A 96 9.78 -0.21 11.57
C VAL A 96 10.33 -1.55 11.09
N ARG A 97 9.89 -2.03 9.91
CA ARG A 97 10.41 -3.27 9.32
C ARG A 97 11.84 -3.09 8.80
N GLU A 98 12.14 -1.95 8.19
CA GLU A 98 13.47 -1.62 7.67
C GLU A 98 14.49 -1.43 8.80
N GLU A 99 14.11 -0.74 9.87
CA GLU A 99 14.95 -0.48 11.06
C GLU A 99 15.47 -1.76 11.74
N LYS A 100 14.77 -2.89 11.61
CA LYS A 100 15.25 -4.18 12.12
C LYS A 100 16.51 -4.69 11.43
N HIS A 101 16.80 -4.19 10.23
CA HIS A 101 17.87 -4.66 9.36
C HIS A 101 18.87 -3.55 9.01
N LEU A 102 18.51 -2.30 9.24
CA LEU A 102 19.41 -1.16 9.09
C LEU A 102 20.07 -0.85 10.44
N PRO A 103 21.36 -0.47 10.44
CA PRO A 103 22.01 -0.04 11.66
C PRO A 103 21.28 1.18 12.23
N ALA A 104 21.14 1.24 13.57
CA ALA A 104 20.63 2.43 14.23
C ALA A 104 21.53 3.62 13.87
N GLU A 105 20.92 4.77 13.58
CA GLU A 105 21.66 6.02 13.41
C GLU A 105 22.56 6.24 14.65
N ILE A 106 23.86 6.42 14.42
CA ILE A 106 24.84 6.76 15.46
C ILE A 106 24.74 8.25 15.75
#